data_AF-A0A9D7LCQ2-F1
#
_entry.id   AF-A0A9D7LCQ2-F1
#
_cell.length_a   1.000
_cell.length_b   1.000
_cell.length_c   1.000
_cell.angle_alpha   90.00
_cell.angle_beta   90.00
_cell.angle_gamma   90.00
#
_symmetry.space_group_name_H-M   'P 1'
#
loop_
_entity.id
_entity.type
_entity.pdbx_description
1 polymer ?
#
loop_
_entity_poly.entity_id
_entity_poly.type
_entity_poly.pdbx_seq_one_letter_code
_entity_poly.pdbx_strand_id
1 'polypeptide(L)' 'MITIEQAQTHRGEFHHRTIRNADGTPARCRPSGKCQTWKTRPGEFKLPVKHGLYQSFYITHHSAGDWCVTADEAKETK' A
#
# COMPACT_ATOMS: atom_id res chain seq x y z
N MET A 1 -4.42 -1.47 -8.03
CA MET A 1 -3.61 -2.40 -7.21
C MET A 1 -2.16 -1.94 -7.27
N ILE A 2 -1.35 -2.22 -6.24
CA ILE A 2 0.08 -1.88 -6.26
C ILE A 2 0.88 -2.96 -6.99
N THR A 3 1.80 -2.55 -7.86
CA THR A 3 2.80 -3.45 -8.48
C THR A 3 4.13 -3.45 -7.71
N ILE A 4 5.00 -4.43 -7.98
CA ILE A 4 6.34 -4.51 -7.35
C ILE A 4 7.16 -3.25 -7.65
N GLU A 5 7.10 -2.75 -8.88
CA GLU A 5 7.79 -1.53 -9.30
C GLU A 5 7.28 -0.32 -8.51
N GLN A 6 5.97 -0.18 -8.36
CA GLN A 6 5.36 0.87 -7.53
C GLN A 6 5.76 0.73 -6.06
N ALA A 7 5.80 -0.50 -5.52
CA ALA A 7 6.26 -0.73 -4.14
C ALA A 7 7.75 -0.36 -3.95
N GLN A 8 8.58 -0.51 -4.98
CA GLN A 8 10.00 -0.18 -4.93
C GLN A 8 10.30 1.30 -5.17
N THR A 9 9.51 1.99 -6.00
CA THR A 9 9.80 3.36 -6.44
C THR A 9 8.97 4.41 -5.72
N HIS A 10 7.70 4.11 -5.41
CA HIS A 10 6.82 5.06 -4.75
C HIS A 10 7.26 5.31 -3.31
N ARG A 11 7.31 6.58 -2.93
CA ARG A 11 7.65 7.03 -1.57
C ARG A 11 6.53 7.88 -0.94
N GLY A 12 5.46 8.14 -1.70
CA GLY A 12 4.30 8.88 -1.23
C GLY A 12 3.34 8.01 -0.42
N GLU A 13 2.14 8.53 -0.19
CA GLU A 13 1.07 7.80 0.49
C GLU A 13 0.50 6.70 -0.44
N PHE A 14 0.04 5.61 0.17
CA PHE A 14 -0.78 4.61 -0.46
C PHE A 14 -2.17 4.66 0.16
N HIS A 15 -3.19 4.49 -0.67
CA HIS A 15 -4.58 4.55 -0.27
C HIS A 15 -5.21 3.16 -0.33
N HIS A 16 -6.02 2.83 0.66
CA HIS A 16 -6.80 1.61 0.70
C HIS A 16 -8.02 1.77 -0.21
N ARG A 17 -8.30 0.74 -1.02
CA ARG A 17 -9.40 0.78 -2.00
C ARG A 17 -10.78 0.77 -1.36
N THR A 18 -10.99 -0.08 -0.36
CA THR A 18 -12.29 -0.26 0.31
C THR A 18 -12.39 0.42 1.68
N ILE A 19 -11.38 0.28 2.55
CA ILE A 19 -11.41 0.83 3.90
C ILE A 19 -11.36 2.36 3.88
N ARG A 20 -12.21 2.97 4.70
CA ARG A 20 -12.29 4.41 4.92
C ARG A 20 -12.00 4.74 6.38
N ASN A 21 -11.44 5.92 6.60
CA ASN A 21 -11.33 6.53 7.92
C ASN A 21 -12.70 7.12 8.32
N ALA A 22 -12.84 7.54 9.58
CA ALA A 22 -14.07 8.13 10.10
C ALA A 22 -14.48 9.44 9.38
N ASP A 23 -13.55 10.15 8.76
CA ASP A 23 -13.78 11.35 7.97
C ASP A 23 -14.26 11.05 6.52
N GLY A 24 -14.46 9.77 6.17
CA GLY A 24 -14.87 9.34 4.84
C GLY A 24 -13.73 9.28 3.81
N THR A 25 -12.51 9.67 4.18
CA THR A 25 -11.34 9.54 3.29
C THR A 25 -10.83 8.10 3.25
N PRO A 26 -10.21 7.66 2.14
CA PRO A 26 -9.54 6.36 2.07
C PRO A 26 -8.50 6.20 3.18
N ALA A 27 -8.45 5.03 3.82
CA ALA A 27 -7.38 4.73 4.75
C ALA A 27 -6.03 4.85 4.05
N ARG A 28 -5.09 5.57 4.66
CA ARG A 28 -3.80 5.90 4.04
C ARG A 28 -2.64 5.35 4.84
N CYS A 29 -1.62 4.84 4.16
CA CYS A 29 -0.39 4.43 4.80
C CYS A 29 0.83 5.00 4.06
N ARG A 30 1.96 5.09 4.76
CA ARG A 30 3.21 5.68 4.24
C ARG A 30 4.31 4.63 4.29
N PRO A 31 5.10 4.46 3.22
CA PRO A 31 6.28 3.59 3.25
C PRO A 31 7.28 4.11 4.28
N SER A 32 7.69 3.23 5.18
CA SER A 32 8.63 3.56 6.28
C SER A 32 10.04 3.05 6.01
N GLY A 33 10.25 2.29 4.93
CA GLY A 33 11.54 1.68 4.64
C GLY A 33 11.62 1.11 3.22
N LYS A 34 12.73 0.41 2.93
CA LYS A 34 12.98 -0.18 1.61
C LYS A 34 12.09 -1.40 1.39
N CYS A 35 11.55 -1.52 0.17
CA CYS A 35 10.88 -2.73 -0.27
C CYS A 35 11.87 -3.90 -0.31
N GLN A 36 11.50 -5.03 0.29
CA GLN A 36 12.24 -6.28 0.24
C GLN A 36 11.71 -7.13 -0.92
N THR A 37 12.61 -7.70 -1.71
CA THR A 37 12.30 -8.64 -2.79
C THR A 37 13.28 -9.82 -2.74
N TRP A 38 12.88 -10.94 -3.34
CA TRP A 38 13.66 -12.17 -3.32
C TRP A 38 14.03 -12.62 -4.73
N LYS A 39 15.33 -12.92 -4.94
CA LYS A 39 15.82 -13.40 -6.24
C LYS A 39 15.15 -14.73 -6.66
N THR A 40 14.90 -15.61 -5.70
CA THR A 40 14.26 -16.91 -5.93
C THR A 40 12.76 -16.81 -6.19
N ARG A 41 12.13 -15.67 -5.86
CA ARG A 41 10.68 -15.46 -5.97
C ARG A 41 10.39 -14.05 -6.49
N PRO A 42 10.52 -13.82 -7.80
CA PRO A 42 10.41 -12.48 -8.38
C PRO A 42 9.01 -11.86 -8.24
N GLY A 43 7.97 -12.66 -7.98
CA GLY A 43 6.60 -12.18 -7.73
C GLY A 43 6.32 -11.75 -6.29
N GLU A 44 7.23 -12.06 -5.35
CA GLU A 44 7.04 -11.73 -3.93
C GLU A 44 7.75 -10.44 -3.56
N PHE A 45 7.03 -9.59 -2.82
CA PHE A 45 7.58 -8.37 -2.24
C PHE A 45 7.01 -8.13 -0.84
N LYS A 46 7.77 -7.37 -0.06
CA LYS A 46 7.36 -6.94 1.29
C LYS A 46 7.78 -5.49 1.50
N LEU A 47 6.79 -4.61 1.60
CA LEU A 47 6.98 -3.18 1.80
C LEU A 47 6.59 -2.78 3.23
N PRO A 48 7.52 -2.34 4.09
CA PRO A 48 7.17 -1.81 5.40
C PRO A 48 6.44 -0.47 5.29
N VAL A 49 5.25 -0.38 5.88
CA VAL A 49 4.42 0.82 5.90
C VAL A 49 3.98 1.17 7.32
N LYS A 50 3.71 2.47 7.53
CA LYS A 50 3.10 3.01 8.74
C LYS A 50 1.71 3.56 8.43
N HIS A 51 0.77 3.24 9.30
CA HIS A 51 -0.59 3.79 9.28
C HIS A 51 -0.83 4.59 10.55
N GLY A 52 -1.09 5.88 10.37
CA GLY A 52 -1.17 6.82 11.49
C GLY A 52 0.12 6.89 12.30
N LEU A 53 -0.02 7.14 13.61
CA LEU A 53 1.11 7.38 14.50
C LEU A 53 1.69 6.10 15.11
N TYR A 54 0.85 5.07 15.31
CA TYR A 54 1.20 3.89 16.12
C TYR A 54 1.18 2.57 15.35
N GLN A 55 0.47 2.49 14.23
CA GLN A 55 0.33 1.22 13.51
C GLN A 55 1.41 1.08 12.45
N SER A 56 2.06 -0.07 12.42
CA SER A 56 2.99 -0.44 11.36
C SER A 56 2.68 -1.85 10.90
N PHE A 57 2.75 -2.07 9.58
CA PHE A 57 2.52 -3.38 8.97
C PHE A 57 3.27 -3.47 7.64
N TYR A 58 3.12 -4.59 6.94
CA TYR A 58 3.74 -4.82 5.66
C TYR A 58 2.70 -4.98 4.57
N ILE A 59 2.86 -4.26 3.47
CA ILE A 59 2.16 -4.59 2.21
C ILE A 59 2.94 -5.73 1.56
N THR A 60 2.24 -6.81 1.27
CA THR A 60 2.79 -7.99 0.59
C THR A 60 2.07 -8.20 -0.74
N HIS A 61 2.57 -9.12 -1.56
CA HIS A 61 1.93 -9.48 -2.83
C HIS A 61 0.46 -9.93 -2.69
N HIS A 62 0.09 -10.55 -1.56
CA HIS A 62 -1.29 -10.94 -1.27
C HIS A 62 -2.20 -9.74 -1.01
N SER A 63 -1.71 -8.75 -0.27
CA SER A 63 -2.48 -7.54 0.08
C SER A 63 -2.37 -6.44 -0.98
N ALA A 64 -1.52 -6.61 -2.00
CA ALA A 64 -1.24 -5.58 -3.02
C ALA A 64 -2.50 -5.15 -3.79
N GLY A 65 -3.48 -6.06 -3.90
CA GLY A 65 -4.79 -5.81 -4.51
C GLY A 65 -5.62 -4.74 -3.81
N ASP A 66 -5.41 -4.56 -2.50
CA ASP A 66 -6.22 -3.70 -1.64
C ASP A 66 -5.75 -2.25 -1.61
N TRP A 67 -4.57 -1.97 -2.16
CA TRP A 67 -3.96 -0.65 -2.12
C TRP A 67 -3.79 -0.05 -3.52
N CYS A 68 -3.79 1.27 -3.59
CA CYS A 68 -3.53 2.06 -4.78
C CYS A 68 -2.65 3.27 -4.47
N VAL A 69 -1.97 3.78 -5.49
CA VAL A 69 -1.09 4.95 -5.37
C VAL A 69 -1.89 6.25 -5.50
N THR A 70 -2.98 6.23 -6.29
CA THR A 70 -3.77 7.41 -6.59
C THR A 70 -5.06 7.39 -5.77
N ALA A 71 -5.38 8.52 -5.12
CA ALA A 71 -6.61 8.67 -4.33
C ALA A 71 -7.89 8.59 -5.18
N ASP A 72 -7.78 8.86 -6.48
CA ASP A 72 -8.90 8.79 -7.43
C ASP A 72 -9.36 7.34 -7.69
N GLU A 73 -8.42 6.39 -7.70
CA GLU A 73 -8.70 4.95 -7.87
C GLU A 73 -9.38 4.31 -6.65
N ALA A 74 -9.40 5.01 -5.52
CA ALA A 74 -10.10 4.53 -4.33
C ALA A 74 -11.61 4.78 -4.40
N LYS A 75 -12.13 5.56 -5.38
CA LYS A 75 -13.50 6.08 -5.37
C LYS A 75 -14.60 5.19 -5.95
N GLU A 76 -14.32 3.98 -6.43
CA GLU A 76 -15.37 3.12 -6.98
C GLU A 76 -15.83 2.05 -6.01
N THR A 77 -16.80 2.40 -5.16
CA THR A 77 -17.83 1.44 -4.74
C THR A 77 -19.11 2.24 -4.46
N LYS A 78 -20.01 2.23 -5.44
CA LYS A 78 -21.38 2.75 -5.33
C LYS A 78 -22.27 1.70 -4.69
#